data_AF-A0A7D8EJC0-F1
#
_entry.id   AF-A0A7D8EJC0-F1
#
_cell.length_a   1.000
_cell.length_b   1.000
_cell.length_c   1.000
_cell.angle_alpha   90.00
_cell.angle_beta   90.00
_cell.angle_gamma   90.00
#
_symmetry.space_group_name_H-M   'P 1'
#
loop_
_entity.id
_entity.type
_entity.pdbx_description
1 polymer ?
#
loop_
_entity_poly.entity_id
_entity_poly.type
_entity_poly.pdbx_seq_one_letter_code
_entity_poly.pdbx_strand_id
1 'polypeptide(L)'
;MTKTAIVTFADNLDPQLAAWIAKHVTFPGTMVDRIVPAMTPEQFDMIKDQIGFADPCGIVCEDFRQWVIEDNFVAGRPDWDKAGAMFVSDVLPYEEMKLRMLNGSHSFLAYNGSLAGYEFIYQCMEDDAFKTAVHHLMTEEQAKSLCPNLAVDVHQYAQLLIDRFSNPNIKHKTGQIAMDGSQKLPQRAVDPYLTLQARGVKGRALATLIAGWLHYVINTLSQGQSVADPLNDTFNAAIKNKNTRWEQALSLLQINSIFGTLAGDNADFLNDIQQAFNHIELHGVTATIHRLSSKG
;
A
#
# COMPACT_ATOMS: atom_id res chain seq x y z
N MET A 1 0.52 -18.39 0.07
CA MET A 1 1.98 -18.52 -0.17
C MET A 1 2.66 -19.55 0.75
N THR A 2 2.46 -19.48 2.07
CA THR A 2 3.14 -20.35 3.05
C THR A 2 2.97 -21.85 2.80
N LYS A 3 1.74 -22.33 2.55
CA LYS A 3 1.48 -23.74 2.22
C LYS A 3 2.29 -24.21 1.02
N THR A 4 2.25 -23.47 -0.09
CA THR A 4 2.97 -23.81 -1.32
C THR A 4 4.47 -23.88 -1.07
N ALA A 5 5.05 -22.85 -0.43
CA ALA A 5 6.49 -22.82 -0.16
C ALA A 5 6.95 -24.03 0.69
N ILE A 6 6.22 -24.36 1.75
CA ILE A 6 6.57 -25.47 2.65
C ILE A 6 6.39 -26.82 1.96
N VAL A 7 5.25 -27.03 1.27
CA VAL A 7 4.98 -28.31 0.59
C VAL A 7 5.96 -28.54 -0.56
N THR A 8 6.24 -27.52 -1.39
CA THR A 8 7.22 -27.64 -2.47
C THR A 8 8.64 -27.87 -1.95
N PHE A 9 9.02 -27.21 -0.84
CA PHE A 9 10.31 -27.48 -0.21
C PHE A 9 10.41 -28.92 0.30
N ALA A 10 9.37 -29.41 0.97
CA ALA A 10 9.32 -30.79 1.45
C ALA A 10 9.35 -31.79 0.28
N ASP A 11 8.65 -31.52 -0.82
CA ASP A 11 8.59 -32.40 -1.98
C ASP A 11 9.95 -32.59 -2.67
N ASN A 12 10.77 -31.53 -2.70
CA ASN A 12 12.15 -31.60 -3.19
C ASN A 12 13.09 -32.44 -2.30
N LEU A 13 12.69 -32.74 -1.06
CA LEU A 13 13.48 -33.53 -0.10
C LEU A 13 12.94 -34.95 0.03
N ASP A 14 11.64 -35.08 0.27
CA ASP A 14 10.91 -36.34 0.46
C ASP A 14 9.42 -36.16 0.09
N PRO A 15 8.96 -36.74 -1.03
CA PRO A 15 7.56 -36.68 -1.44
C PRO A 15 6.57 -37.29 -0.43
N GLN A 16 6.99 -38.27 0.39
CA GLN A 16 6.11 -38.85 1.42
C GLN A 16 5.87 -37.86 2.56
N LEU A 17 6.91 -37.13 2.96
CA LEU A 17 6.80 -36.04 3.94
C LEU A 17 5.91 -34.92 3.40
N ALA A 18 6.08 -34.52 2.14
CA ALA A 18 5.24 -33.49 1.52
C ALA A 18 3.76 -33.87 1.53
N ALA A 19 3.44 -35.12 1.15
CA ALA A 19 2.08 -35.65 1.19
C ALA A 19 1.52 -35.67 2.63
N TRP A 20 2.34 -36.05 3.61
CA TRP A 20 1.96 -36.02 5.02
C TRP A 20 1.65 -34.59 5.48
N ILE A 21 2.54 -33.62 5.23
CA ILE A 21 2.35 -32.22 5.59
C ILE A 21 1.07 -31.67 4.95
N ALA A 22 0.87 -31.90 3.65
CA ALA A 22 -0.29 -31.40 2.92
C ALA A 22 -1.62 -31.94 3.48
N LYS A 23 -1.60 -33.13 4.11
CA LYS A 23 -2.77 -33.78 4.71
C LYS A 23 -2.99 -33.42 6.18
N HIS A 24 -1.91 -33.20 6.93
CA HIS A 24 -1.95 -33.13 8.40
C HIS A 24 -1.68 -31.74 8.99
N VAL A 25 -1.25 -30.77 8.18
CA VAL A 25 -0.95 -29.40 8.62
C VAL A 25 -1.90 -28.41 7.95
N THR A 26 -2.41 -27.44 8.73
CA THR A 26 -3.19 -26.32 8.22
C THR A 26 -2.36 -25.05 8.15
N PHE A 27 -2.73 -24.17 7.22
CA PHE A 27 -2.06 -22.90 6.96
C PHE A 27 -3.11 -21.79 6.87
N PRO A 28 -3.73 -21.40 8.00
CA PRO A 28 -4.79 -20.38 7.99
C PRO A 28 -4.24 -19.04 7.50
N GLY A 29 -4.94 -18.42 6.57
CA GLY A 29 -4.70 -17.04 6.16
C GLY A 29 -5.03 -16.06 7.29
N THR A 30 -4.36 -14.91 7.29
CA THR A 30 -4.64 -13.84 8.25
C THR A 30 -4.53 -12.46 7.59
N MET A 31 -5.39 -11.54 7.99
CA MET A 31 -5.19 -10.11 7.78
C MET A 31 -4.79 -9.48 9.12
N VAL A 32 -3.65 -8.81 9.14
CA VAL A 32 -3.10 -8.11 10.32
C VAL A 32 -3.01 -6.61 10.05
N ASP A 33 -3.49 -5.81 11.00
CA ASP A 33 -3.47 -4.35 10.86
C ASP A 33 -3.24 -3.64 12.20
N ARG A 34 -2.06 -3.01 12.28
CA ARG A 34 -1.66 -2.03 13.30
C ARG A 34 -0.46 -1.25 12.77
N ILE A 35 -0.52 0.07 12.83
CA ILE A 35 0.60 0.95 12.47
C ILE A 35 1.58 0.96 13.64
N VAL A 36 2.79 0.48 13.35
CA VAL A 36 3.92 0.41 14.29
C VAL A 36 5.13 1.04 13.58
N PRO A 37 5.41 2.33 13.78
CA PRO A 37 6.59 2.98 13.20
C PRO A 37 7.89 2.33 13.69
N ALA A 38 8.99 2.56 12.96
CA ALA A 38 10.31 2.20 13.47
C ALA A 38 10.64 3.08 14.70
N MET A 39 11.20 2.46 15.74
CA MET A 39 11.55 3.17 16.98
C MET A 39 12.69 4.17 16.76
N THR A 40 12.58 5.35 17.38
CA THR A 40 13.64 6.37 17.44
C THR A 40 14.18 6.54 18.86
N PRO A 41 15.38 7.11 19.05
CA PRO A 41 15.91 7.43 20.38
C PRO A 41 14.93 8.24 21.23
N GLU A 42 14.27 9.23 20.64
CA GLU A 42 13.28 10.06 21.33
C GLU A 42 12.06 9.27 21.81
N GLN A 43 11.67 8.22 21.09
CA GLN A 43 10.56 7.35 21.51
C GLN A 43 10.97 6.41 22.65
N PHE A 44 12.22 5.95 22.69
CA PHE A 44 12.74 5.20 23.84
C PHE A 44 12.82 6.09 25.09
N ASP A 45 13.27 7.34 24.95
CA ASP A 45 13.25 8.32 26.04
C ASP A 45 11.82 8.60 26.51
N MET A 46 10.88 8.78 25.59
CA MET A 46 9.45 8.95 25.91
C MET A 46 8.90 7.76 26.72
N ILE A 47 9.18 6.52 26.31
CA ILE A 47 8.74 5.32 27.05
C ILE A 47 9.35 5.34 28.46
N LYS A 48 10.65 5.59 28.57
CA LYS A 48 11.35 5.66 29.85
C LYS A 48 10.75 6.70 30.79
N ASP A 49 10.43 7.89 30.27
CA ASP A 49 9.82 8.96 31.06
C ASP A 49 8.40 8.58 31.54
N GLN A 50 7.65 7.79 30.76
CA GLN A 50 6.31 7.33 31.14
C GLN A 50 6.30 6.18 32.16
N ILE A 51 7.22 5.21 32.03
CA ILE A 51 7.20 3.99 32.87
C ILE A 51 8.25 4.01 34.00
N GLY A 52 9.17 4.98 33.99
CA GLY A 52 10.17 5.20 35.03
C GLY A 52 11.49 4.43 34.87
N PHE A 53 11.68 3.66 33.80
CA PHE A 53 12.92 2.94 33.51
C PHE A 53 13.11 2.72 32.00
N ALA A 54 14.36 2.55 31.57
CA ALA A 54 14.66 2.30 30.16
C ALA A 54 14.19 0.91 29.73
N ASP A 55 13.35 0.84 28.70
CA ASP A 55 12.92 -0.41 28.07
C ASP A 55 13.49 -0.50 26.65
N PRO A 56 14.57 -1.28 26.43
CA PRO A 56 15.17 -1.43 25.10
C PRO A 56 14.30 -2.25 24.13
N CYS A 57 13.24 -2.91 24.61
CA CYS A 57 12.29 -3.67 23.80
C CYS A 57 10.95 -2.95 23.65
N GLY A 58 10.82 -1.73 24.16
CA GLY A 58 9.61 -0.94 24.08
C GLY A 58 9.25 -0.60 22.64
N ILE A 59 7.95 -0.56 22.33
CA ILE A 59 7.42 -0.18 21.02
C ILE A 59 6.33 0.88 21.15
N VAL A 60 6.30 1.82 20.22
CA VAL A 60 5.20 2.77 20.07
C VAL A 60 4.34 2.34 18.89
N CYS A 61 3.03 2.33 19.08
CA CYS A 61 2.06 1.95 18.06
C CYS A 61 0.77 2.74 18.26
N GLU A 62 -0.08 2.74 17.24
CA GLU A 62 -1.42 3.30 17.38
C GLU A 62 -2.32 2.46 18.30
N ASP A 63 -3.40 3.06 18.78
CA ASP A 63 -4.40 2.38 19.62
C ASP A 63 -5.22 1.34 18.83
N PHE A 64 -5.47 1.61 17.54
CA PHE A 64 -6.19 0.69 16.68
C PHE A 64 -5.42 -0.61 16.47
N ARG A 65 -6.16 -1.73 16.46
CA ARG A 65 -5.63 -3.05 16.14
C ARG A 65 -6.74 -3.92 15.55
N GLN A 66 -6.42 -4.66 14.49
CA GLN A 66 -7.33 -5.63 13.89
C GLN A 66 -6.58 -6.89 13.49
N TRP A 67 -7.21 -8.04 13.75
CA TRP A 67 -6.70 -9.33 13.33
C TRP A 67 -7.87 -10.20 12.87
N VAL A 68 -7.87 -10.55 11.58
CA VAL A 68 -8.83 -11.49 10.98
C VAL A 68 -8.09 -12.77 10.67
N ILE A 69 -8.64 -13.91 11.09
CA ILE A 69 -7.98 -15.22 11.07
C ILE A 69 -8.94 -16.25 10.45
N GLU A 70 -8.46 -17.05 9.50
CA GLU A 70 -9.20 -18.23 9.09
C GLU A 70 -9.23 -19.26 10.22
N ASP A 71 -10.43 -19.74 10.59
CA ASP A 71 -10.57 -20.70 11.69
C ASP A 71 -10.25 -22.14 11.26
N ASN A 72 -8.96 -22.40 11.01
CA ASN A 72 -8.48 -23.66 10.46
C ASN A 72 -7.20 -24.13 11.18
N PHE A 73 -7.36 -24.71 12.38
CA PHE A 73 -6.28 -25.15 13.24
C PHE A 73 -6.37 -26.65 13.56
N VAL A 74 -5.31 -27.40 13.25
CA VAL A 74 -5.27 -28.87 13.46
C VAL A 74 -5.13 -29.31 14.92
N ALA A 75 -4.63 -28.43 15.79
CA ALA A 75 -4.28 -28.77 17.18
C ALA A 75 -4.82 -27.74 18.18
N GLY A 76 -6.01 -27.19 17.90
CA GLY A 76 -6.60 -26.12 18.69
C GLY A 76 -5.89 -24.77 18.51
N ARG A 77 -6.43 -23.75 19.16
CA ARG A 77 -5.91 -22.37 19.20
C ARG A 77 -6.38 -21.66 20.47
N PRO A 78 -5.74 -20.57 20.90
CA PRO A 78 -6.28 -19.69 21.92
C PRO A 78 -7.64 -19.06 21.54
N ASP A 79 -8.39 -18.63 22.55
CA ASP A 79 -9.63 -17.86 22.40
C ASP A 79 -9.35 -16.39 22.04
N TRP A 80 -8.65 -16.14 20.93
CA TRP A 80 -8.27 -14.78 20.51
C TRP A 80 -9.46 -13.87 20.21
N ASP A 81 -10.64 -14.44 19.95
CA ASP A 81 -11.90 -13.71 19.82
C ASP A 81 -12.26 -12.94 21.10
N LYS A 82 -11.94 -13.48 22.28
CA LYS A 82 -12.10 -12.77 23.56
C LYS A 82 -11.16 -11.56 23.69
N ALA A 83 -10.08 -11.53 22.90
CA ALA A 83 -9.18 -10.38 22.80
C ALA A 83 -9.49 -9.47 21.61
N GLY A 84 -10.55 -9.76 20.85
CA GLY A 84 -11.03 -8.96 19.71
C GLY A 84 -10.56 -9.42 18.32
N ALA A 85 -9.94 -10.59 18.19
CA ALA A 85 -9.70 -11.17 16.86
C ALA A 85 -11.01 -11.64 16.21
N MET A 86 -11.09 -11.57 14.89
CA MET A 86 -12.25 -12.05 14.12
C MET A 86 -11.90 -13.37 13.45
N PHE A 87 -12.71 -14.40 13.68
CA PHE A 87 -12.61 -15.67 12.97
C PHE A 87 -13.56 -15.70 11.79
N VAL A 88 -13.04 -16.07 10.63
CA VAL A 88 -13.79 -16.16 9.37
C VAL A 88 -13.48 -17.47 8.67
N SER A 89 -14.30 -17.83 7.68
CA SER A 89 -14.04 -18.98 6.82
C SER A 89 -13.06 -18.68 5.68
N ASP A 90 -12.99 -17.42 5.25
CA ASP A 90 -12.11 -16.94 4.17
C ASP A 90 -11.65 -15.51 4.51
N VAL A 91 -10.34 -15.32 4.61
CA VAL A 91 -9.75 -14.02 4.96
C VAL A 91 -9.50 -13.13 3.74
N LEU A 92 -9.46 -13.69 2.53
CA LEU A 92 -9.02 -12.97 1.33
C LEU A 92 -9.77 -11.65 1.11
N PRO A 93 -11.11 -11.56 1.27
CA PRO A 93 -11.82 -10.30 1.10
C PRO A 93 -11.39 -9.20 2.09
N TYR A 94 -11.03 -9.57 3.32
CA TYR A 94 -10.57 -8.63 4.35
C TYR A 94 -9.12 -8.19 4.08
N GLU A 95 -8.29 -9.11 3.61
CA GLU A 95 -6.92 -8.83 3.20
C GLU A 95 -6.90 -7.86 2.01
N GLU A 96 -7.73 -8.10 0.99
CA GLU A 96 -7.91 -7.19 -0.14
C GLU A 96 -8.43 -5.81 0.29
N MET A 97 -9.43 -5.74 1.18
CA MET A 97 -9.94 -4.49 1.72
C MET A 97 -8.82 -3.66 2.35
N LYS A 98 -8.03 -4.28 3.23
CA LYS A 98 -6.91 -3.60 3.90
C LYS A 98 -5.81 -3.23 2.91
N LEU A 99 -5.44 -4.13 2.00
CA LEU A 99 -4.40 -3.90 0.98
C LEU A 99 -4.74 -2.74 0.05
N ARG A 100 -6.02 -2.58 -0.30
CA ARG A 100 -6.46 -1.55 -1.23
C ARG A 100 -6.80 -0.24 -0.52
N MET A 101 -7.67 -0.26 0.49
CA MET A 101 -8.15 0.96 1.14
C MET A 101 -7.11 1.58 2.08
N LEU A 102 -6.43 0.80 2.91
CA LEU A 102 -5.39 1.33 3.80
C LEU A 102 -4.06 1.44 3.07
N ASN A 103 -3.53 0.31 2.60
CA ASN A 103 -2.19 0.25 2.05
C ASN A 103 -2.07 1.05 0.73
N GLY A 104 -3.09 1.03 -0.13
CA GLY A 104 -3.14 1.85 -1.34
C GLY A 104 -3.19 3.33 -1.04
N SER A 105 -4.02 3.76 -0.10
CA SER A 105 -4.05 5.16 0.34
C SER A 105 -2.76 5.62 1.02
N HIS A 106 -2.10 4.76 1.79
CA HIS A 106 -0.77 5.02 2.31
C HIS A 106 0.25 5.26 1.18
N SER A 107 0.24 4.44 0.13
CA SER A 107 1.12 4.65 -1.03
C SER A 107 0.79 5.94 -1.79
N PHE A 108 -0.49 6.27 -1.94
CA PHE A 108 -0.93 7.54 -2.52
C PHE A 108 -0.35 8.74 -1.74
N LEU A 109 -0.50 8.73 -0.41
CA LEU A 109 0.00 9.77 0.47
C LEU A 109 1.53 9.83 0.51
N ALA A 110 2.20 8.68 0.48
CA ALA A 110 3.64 8.61 0.54
C ALA A 110 4.29 9.31 -0.66
N TYR A 111 3.89 8.96 -1.89
CA TYR A 111 4.49 9.54 -3.08
C TYR A 111 4.04 10.99 -3.29
N ASN A 112 2.74 11.25 -3.26
CA ASN A 112 2.23 12.59 -3.55
C ASN A 112 2.52 13.57 -2.43
N GLY A 113 2.48 13.13 -1.16
CA GLY A 113 2.82 13.95 0.00
C GLY A 113 4.31 14.26 0.04
N SER A 114 5.18 13.30 -0.24
CA SER A 114 6.62 13.55 -0.36
C SER A 114 6.93 14.58 -1.46
N LEU A 115 6.28 14.46 -2.63
CA LEU A 115 6.41 15.44 -3.72
C LEU A 115 5.86 16.83 -3.35
N ALA A 116 4.91 16.91 -2.41
CA ALA A 116 4.38 18.15 -1.87
C ALA A 116 5.24 18.73 -0.73
N GLY A 117 6.27 18.02 -0.29
CA GLY A 117 7.17 18.43 0.80
C GLY A 117 6.75 17.98 2.20
N TYR A 118 5.76 17.10 2.34
CA TYR A 118 5.36 16.54 3.63
C TYR A 118 6.26 15.36 4.04
N GLU A 119 6.86 15.46 5.23
CA GLU A 119 7.74 14.42 5.79
C GLU A 119 6.92 13.26 6.39
N PHE A 120 5.77 13.55 6.99
CA PHE A 120 4.95 12.58 7.71
C PHE A 120 3.53 12.49 7.17
N ILE A 121 2.89 11.33 7.31
CA ILE A 121 1.52 11.09 6.83
C ILE A 121 0.49 12.03 7.47
N TYR A 122 0.60 12.33 8.75
CA TYR A 122 -0.36 13.23 9.43
C TYR A 122 -0.33 14.65 8.83
N GLN A 123 0.82 15.11 8.33
CA GLN A 123 0.93 16.42 7.67
C GLN A 123 0.14 16.45 6.37
N CYS A 124 0.12 15.34 5.61
CA CYS A 124 -0.76 15.23 4.46
C CYS A 124 -2.25 15.32 4.87
N MET A 125 -2.62 14.87 6.07
CA MET A 125 -3.99 14.95 6.58
C MET A 125 -4.35 16.32 7.16
N GLU A 126 -3.39 17.20 7.41
CA GLU A 126 -3.63 18.60 7.73
C GLU A 126 -4.02 19.43 6.50
N ASP A 127 -3.69 18.93 5.30
CA ASP A 127 -4.11 19.49 4.02
C ASP A 127 -5.47 18.91 3.57
N ASP A 128 -6.50 19.77 3.55
CA ASP A 128 -7.87 19.38 3.21
C ASP A 128 -8.00 18.78 1.80
N ALA A 129 -7.15 19.18 0.85
CA ALA A 129 -7.20 18.63 -0.50
C ALA A 129 -6.68 17.18 -0.52
N PHE A 130 -5.60 16.90 0.22
CA PHE A 130 -5.09 15.54 0.38
C PHE A 130 -6.06 14.65 1.16
N LYS A 131 -6.64 15.15 2.25
CA LYS A 131 -7.66 14.44 3.02
C LYS A 131 -8.86 14.07 2.13
N THR A 132 -9.37 15.03 1.36
CA THR A 132 -10.49 14.82 0.43
C THR A 132 -10.14 13.84 -0.68
N ALA A 133 -8.95 13.98 -1.29
CA ALA A 133 -8.51 13.08 -2.36
C ALA A 133 -8.30 11.64 -1.87
N VAL A 134 -7.77 11.45 -0.66
CA VAL A 134 -7.64 10.11 -0.06
C VAL A 134 -8.98 9.52 0.31
N HIS A 135 -9.89 10.31 0.89
CA HIS A 135 -11.24 9.83 1.16
C HIS A 135 -11.93 9.38 -0.14
N HIS A 136 -11.82 10.17 -1.22
CA HIS A 136 -12.30 9.79 -2.55
C HIS A 136 -11.65 8.50 -3.07
N LEU A 137 -10.32 8.38 -2.97
CA LEU A 137 -9.62 7.15 -3.34
C LEU A 137 -10.16 5.94 -2.57
N MET A 138 -10.41 6.09 -1.27
CA MET A 138 -10.94 5.01 -0.44
C MET A 138 -12.37 4.61 -0.83
N THR A 139 -13.29 5.56 -0.94
CA THR A 139 -14.73 5.28 -1.09
C THR A 139 -15.17 5.12 -2.54
N GLU A 140 -14.64 5.94 -3.45
CA GLU A 140 -15.10 5.99 -4.84
C GLU A 140 -14.31 5.09 -5.78
N GLU A 141 -13.11 4.66 -5.38
CA GLU A 141 -12.24 3.80 -6.19
C GLU A 141 -11.93 2.48 -5.48
N GLN A 142 -11.18 2.48 -4.39
CA GLN A 142 -10.71 1.25 -3.75
C GLN A 142 -11.87 0.39 -3.26
N ALA A 143 -12.85 0.95 -2.55
CA ALA A 143 -14.04 0.22 -2.11
C ALA A 143 -14.82 -0.38 -3.28
N LYS A 144 -14.98 0.35 -4.39
CA LYS A 144 -15.65 -0.14 -5.61
C LYS A 144 -14.87 -1.20 -6.37
N SER A 145 -13.62 -1.48 -6.00
CA SER A 145 -12.83 -2.58 -6.54
C SER A 145 -12.96 -3.87 -5.71
N LEU A 146 -13.50 -3.80 -4.49
CA LEU A 146 -13.60 -4.94 -3.57
C LEU A 146 -14.69 -5.94 -3.98
N CYS A 147 -14.70 -7.08 -3.28
CA CYS A 147 -15.78 -8.05 -3.33
C CYS A 147 -17.10 -7.39 -2.91
N PRO A 148 -18.16 -7.41 -3.74
CA PRO A 148 -19.44 -6.77 -3.42
C PRO A 148 -20.14 -7.35 -2.18
N ASN A 149 -19.80 -8.58 -1.79
CA ASN A 149 -20.41 -9.29 -0.66
C ASN A 149 -19.65 -9.10 0.66
N LEU A 150 -18.66 -8.19 0.69
CA LEU A 150 -17.90 -7.92 1.90
C LEU A 150 -18.83 -7.31 2.97
N ALA A 151 -18.97 -7.98 4.11
CA ALA A 151 -19.82 -7.56 5.22
C ALA A 151 -19.14 -6.49 6.09
N VAL A 152 -18.71 -5.40 5.46
CA VAL A 152 -18.07 -4.25 6.13
C VAL A 152 -18.67 -2.96 5.59
N ASP A 153 -18.96 -2.02 6.49
CA ASP A 153 -19.27 -0.64 6.09
C ASP A 153 -17.98 0.06 5.65
N VAL A 154 -17.78 0.14 4.33
CA VAL A 154 -16.59 0.73 3.72
C VAL A 154 -16.46 2.23 4.00
N HIS A 155 -17.56 2.96 4.22
CA HIS A 155 -17.50 4.38 4.55
C HIS A 155 -17.06 4.57 6.00
N GLN A 156 -17.59 3.77 6.92
CA GLN A 156 -17.11 3.75 8.31
C GLN A 156 -15.63 3.35 8.38
N TYR A 157 -15.23 2.35 7.60
CA TYR A 157 -13.82 1.94 7.52
C TYR A 157 -12.94 3.05 6.95
N ALA A 158 -13.36 3.74 5.88
CA ALA A 158 -12.62 4.88 5.32
C ALA A 158 -12.44 6.01 6.35
N GLN A 159 -13.49 6.36 7.09
CA GLN A 159 -13.39 7.38 8.14
C GLN A 159 -12.40 6.98 9.23
N LEU A 160 -12.46 5.73 9.69
CA LEU A 160 -11.50 5.18 10.64
C LEU A 160 -10.06 5.29 10.12
N LEU A 161 -9.82 5.01 8.83
CA LEU A 161 -8.48 5.16 8.23
C LEU A 161 -8.01 6.61 8.18
N ILE A 162 -8.91 7.56 7.86
CA ILE A 162 -8.59 8.99 7.92
C ILE A 162 -8.19 9.41 9.32
N ASP A 163 -8.94 8.98 10.35
CA ASP A 163 -8.64 9.31 11.75
C ASP A 163 -7.26 8.74 12.15
N ARG A 164 -6.96 7.50 11.74
CA ARG A 164 -5.66 6.84 11.98
C ARG A 164 -4.51 7.57 11.29
N PHE A 165 -4.67 7.97 10.03
CA PHE A 165 -3.65 8.72 9.29
C PHE A 165 -3.44 10.12 9.86
N SER A 166 -4.46 10.71 10.50
CA SER A 166 -4.42 12.05 11.08
C SER A 166 -3.74 12.10 12.46
N ASN A 167 -3.30 10.97 13.02
CA ASN A 167 -2.72 10.92 14.37
C ASN A 167 -1.27 11.47 14.39
N PRO A 168 -1.00 12.65 14.97
CA PRO A 168 0.32 13.27 14.97
C PRO A 168 1.33 12.57 15.89
N ASN A 169 0.86 11.72 16.82
CA ASN A 169 1.72 10.93 17.69
C ASN A 169 2.40 9.77 16.92
N ILE A 170 1.87 9.43 15.74
CA ILE A 170 2.45 8.43 14.84
C ILE A 170 3.24 9.15 13.76
N LYS A 171 4.54 9.35 14.02
CA LYS A 171 5.49 9.97 13.09
C LYS A 171 5.90 9.04 11.94
N HIS A 172 4.93 8.53 11.18
CA HIS A 172 5.18 7.63 10.05
C HIS A 172 5.64 8.43 8.83
N LYS A 173 6.91 8.25 8.44
CA LYS A 173 7.52 9.01 7.36
C LYS A 173 6.97 8.61 5.99
N THR A 174 6.68 9.59 5.14
CA THR A 174 6.27 9.37 3.73
C THR A 174 7.33 8.56 2.99
N GLY A 175 8.62 8.90 3.16
CA GLY A 175 9.75 8.18 2.57
C GLY A 175 9.84 6.71 3.01
N GLN A 176 9.51 6.39 4.27
CA GLN A 176 9.51 4.99 4.76
C GLN A 176 8.41 4.18 4.08
N ILE A 177 7.24 4.77 3.87
CA ILE A 177 6.12 4.08 3.20
C ILE A 177 6.40 3.91 1.71
N ALA A 178 7.08 4.88 1.09
CA ALA A 178 7.46 4.91 -0.32
C ALA A 178 8.50 3.85 -0.72
N MET A 179 9.20 3.23 0.24
CA MET A 179 10.15 2.15 -0.03
C MET A 179 9.47 0.95 -0.68
N ASP A 180 10.21 0.13 -1.44
CA ASP A 180 9.73 -1.11 -2.08
C ASP A 180 8.45 -0.91 -2.90
N GLY A 181 8.34 0.22 -3.60
CA GLY A 181 7.20 0.55 -4.46
C GLY A 181 6.91 -0.52 -5.51
N SER A 182 7.95 -1.13 -6.09
CA SER A 182 7.81 -2.23 -7.06
C SER A 182 7.05 -3.43 -6.50
N GLN A 183 7.20 -3.71 -5.22
CA GLN A 183 6.55 -4.84 -4.53
C GLN A 183 5.15 -4.49 -4.03
N LYS A 184 4.78 -3.21 -4.05
CA LYS A 184 3.56 -2.66 -3.45
C LYS A 184 2.54 -2.23 -4.49
N LEU A 185 2.97 -1.63 -5.58
CA LEU A 185 2.08 -1.05 -6.59
C LEU A 185 1.11 -2.04 -7.26
N PRO A 186 1.51 -3.28 -7.60
CA PRO A 186 0.60 -4.21 -8.29
C PRO A 186 -0.72 -4.38 -7.54
N GLN A 187 -0.65 -4.83 -6.29
CA GLN A 187 -1.81 -5.13 -5.45
C GLN A 187 -2.49 -3.90 -4.83
N ARG A 188 -1.80 -2.75 -4.79
CA ARG A 188 -2.33 -1.52 -4.16
C ARG A 188 -2.96 -0.55 -5.16
N ALA A 189 -2.54 -0.61 -6.43
CA ALA A 189 -2.93 0.38 -7.43
C ALA A 189 -3.29 -0.22 -8.79
N VAL A 190 -2.48 -1.14 -9.31
CA VAL A 190 -2.67 -1.70 -10.67
C VAL A 190 -3.89 -2.62 -10.70
N ASP A 191 -3.93 -3.65 -9.84
CA ASP A 191 -5.03 -4.60 -9.73
C ASP A 191 -6.40 -3.93 -9.45
N PRO A 192 -6.52 -3.00 -8.48
CA PRO A 192 -7.77 -2.28 -8.29
C PRO A 192 -8.14 -1.39 -9.49
N TYR A 193 -7.17 -0.76 -10.16
CA TYR A 193 -7.46 0.03 -11.38
C TYR A 193 -8.08 -0.86 -12.47
N LEU A 194 -7.48 -2.02 -12.75
CA LEU A 194 -7.99 -2.96 -13.76
C LEU A 194 -9.38 -3.49 -13.38
N THR A 195 -9.61 -3.74 -12.08
CA THR A 195 -10.93 -4.15 -11.59
C THR A 195 -11.97 -3.06 -11.82
N LEU A 196 -11.64 -1.80 -11.56
CA LEU A 196 -12.54 -0.66 -11.82
C LEU A 196 -12.79 -0.47 -13.32
N GLN A 197 -11.76 -0.59 -14.15
CA GLN A 197 -11.88 -0.52 -15.60
C GLN A 197 -12.86 -1.56 -16.12
N ALA A 198 -12.74 -2.82 -15.68
CA ALA A 198 -13.67 -3.90 -16.03
C ALA A 198 -15.11 -3.63 -15.55
N ARG A 199 -15.28 -2.82 -14.50
CA ARG A 199 -16.58 -2.38 -13.96
C ARG A 199 -17.07 -1.05 -14.55
N GLY A 200 -16.34 -0.45 -15.50
CA GLY A 200 -16.69 0.83 -16.11
C GLY A 200 -16.54 2.05 -15.16
N VAL A 201 -15.76 1.92 -14.09
CA VAL A 201 -15.47 2.99 -13.13
C VAL A 201 -14.10 3.60 -13.43
N LYS A 202 -14.00 4.92 -13.44
CA LYS A 202 -12.72 5.63 -13.70
C LYS A 202 -11.88 5.69 -12.42
N GLY A 203 -10.67 5.15 -12.46
CA GLY A 203 -9.69 5.21 -11.35
C GLY A 203 -8.74 6.40 -11.46
N ARG A 204 -9.22 7.63 -11.24
CA ARG A 204 -8.41 8.84 -11.42
C ARG A 204 -7.37 9.02 -10.32
N ALA A 205 -7.75 8.80 -9.06
CA ALA A 205 -6.84 8.86 -7.92
C ALA A 205 -5.80 7.74 -7.99
N LEU A 206 -6.18 6.54 -8.46
CA LEU A 206 -5.26 5.45 -8.75
C LEU A 206 -4.26 5.80 -9.87
N ALA A 207 -4.70 6.43 -10.96
CA ALA A 207 -3.79 6.92 -11.99
C ALA A 207 -2.83 7.98 -11.45
N THR A 208 -3.31 8.89 -10.58
CA THR A 208 -2.47 9.87 -9.87
C THR A 208 -1.51 9.23 -8.88
N LEU A 209 -1.88 8.13 -8.21
CA LEU A 209 -0.98 7.34 -7.37
C LEU A 209 0.23 6.87 -8.18
N ILE A 210 -0.02 6.23 -9.32
CA ILE A 210 1.02 5.69 -10.20
C ILE A 210 1.87 6.83 -10.77
N ALA A 211 1.26 7.92 -11.22
CA ALA A 211 1.98 9.11 -11.68
C ALA A 211 2.88 9.70 -10.58
N GLY A 212 2.39 9.80 -9.34
CA GLY A 212 3.19 10.24 -8.19
C GLY A 212 4.41 9.35 -7.94
N TRP A 213 4.25 8.02 -8.03
CA TRP A 213 5.38 7.10 -7.94
C TRP A 213 6.41 7.32 -9.07
N LEU A 214 5.95 7.50 -10.31
CA LEU A 214 6.83 7.78 -11.46
C LEU A 214 7.65 9.06 -11.22
N HIS A 215 7.00 10.15 -10.79
CA HIS A 215 7.71 11.38 -10.44
C HIS A 215 8.70 11.19 -9.30
N TYR A 216 8.30 10.49 -8.24
CA TYR A 216 9.16 10.21 -7.09
C TYR A 216 10.44 9.48 -7.50
N VAL A 217 10.31 8.38 -8.27
CA VAL A 217 11.44 7.60 -8.76
C VAL A 217 12.34 8.46 -9.65
N ILE A 218 11.77 9.12 -10.67
CA ILE A 218 12.58 9.89 -11.61
C ILE A 218 13.27 11.07 -10.91
N ASN A 219 12.58 11.78 -9.99
CA ASN A 219 13.17 12.90 -9.24
C ASN A 219 14.34 12.43 -8.36
N THR A 220 14.15 11.32 -7.63
CA THR A 220 15.19 10.75 -6.75
C THR A 220 16.44 10.40 -7.56
N LEU A 221 16.27 9.68 -8.68
CA LEU A 221 17.38 9.25 -9.51
C LEU A 221 18.05 10.42 -10.26
N SER A 222 17.29 11.43 -10.68
CA SER A 222 17.84 12.62 -11.35
C SER A 222 18.70 13.48 -10.41
N GLN A 223 18.48 13.38 -9.10
CA GLN A 223 19.31 14.00 -8.08
C GLN A 223 20.54 13.16 -7.70
N GLY A 224 20.77 12.02 -8.38
CA GLY A 224 21.88 11.12 -8.09
C GLY A 224 21.69 10.28 -6.81
N GLN A 225 20.47 10.22 -6.28
CA GLN A 225 20.13 9.42 -5.11
C GLN A 225 19.61 8.04 -5.54
N SER A 226 19.69 7.06 -4.64
CA SER A 226 19.08 5.74 -4.85
C SER A 226 17.65 5.71 -4.33
N VAL A 227 16.76 5.05 -5.06
CA VAL A 227 15.43 4.69 -4.56
C VAL A 227 15.59 3.48 -3.64
N ALA A 228 15.01 3.53 -2.45
CA ALA A 228 14.95 2.38 -1.54
C ALA A 228 13.95 1.34 -2.08
N ASP A 229 14.39 0.56 -3.07
CA ASP A 229 13.58 -0.45 -3.75
C ASP A 229 14.49 -1.55 -4.32
N PRO A 230 14.11 -2.84 -4.28
CA PRO A 230 14.89 -3.93 -4.84
C PRO A 230 15.15 -3.78 -6.36
N LEU A 231 14.34 -3.01 -7.08
CA LEU A 231 14.48 -2.75 -8.51
C LEU A 231 15.18 -1.42 -8.82
N ASN A 232 15.86 -0.78 -7.86
CA ASN A 232 16.55 0.50 -8.06
C ASN A 232 17.47 0.52 -9.30
N ASP A 233 18.26 -0.53 -9.53
CA ASP A 233 19.18 -0.59 -10.66
C ASP A 233 18.43 -0.71 -12.00
N THR A 234 17.32 -1.46 -12.00
CA THR A 234 16.41 -1.53 -13.14
C THR A 234 15.78 -0.17 -13.44
N PHE A 235 15.37 0.58 -12.42
CA PHE A 235 14.83 1.94 -12.61
C PHE A 235 15.86 2.88 -13.21
N ASN A 236 17.09 2.88 -12.67
CA ASN A 236 18.19 3.67 -13.20
C ASN A 236 18.47 3.35 -14.67
N ALA A 237 18.53 2.06 -15.02
CA ALA A 237 18.72 1.63 -16.40
C ALA A 237 17.57 2.06 -17.32
N ALA A 238 16.32 1.97 -16.85
CA ALA A 238 15.13 2.31 -17.63
C ALA A 238 15.06 3.80 -17.99
N ILE A 239 15.43 4.69 -17.07
CA ILE A 239 15.34 6.15 -17.31
C ILE A 239 16.58 6.72 -18.02
N LYS A 240 17.67 5.94 -18.10
CA LYS A 240 18.92 6.36 -18.73
C LYS A 240 18.74 6.58 -20.23
N ASN A 241 19.41 7.61 -20.76
CA ASN A 241 19.40 7.97 -22.19
C ASN A 241 18.00 8.27 -22.77
N LYS A 242 17.03 8.65 -21.92
CA LYS A 242 15.74 9.19 -22.36
C LYS A 242 15.83 10.71 -22.45
N ASN A 243 15.21 11.29 -23.46
CA ASN A 243 15.31 12.72 -23.74
C ASN A 243 14.24 13.52 -22.99
N THR A 244 13.11 12.89 -22.65
CA THR A 244 12.01 13.56 -21.94
C THR A 244 11.61 12.81 -20.67
N ARG A 245 11.02 13.56 -19.73
CA ARG A 245 10.42 13.03 -18.49
C ARG A 245 9.36 11.97 -18.77
N TRP A 246 8.55 12.16 -19.81
CA TRP A 246 7.55 11.17 -20.20
C TRP A 246 8.17 9.90 -20.79
N GLU A 247 9.25 10.01 -21.58
CA GLU A 247 9.96 8.82 -22.07
C GLU A 247 10.58 8.00 -20.92
N GLN A 248 11.06 8.66 -19.86
CA GLN A 248 11.50 8.00 -18.63
C GLN A 248 10.34 7.27 -17.95
N ALA A 249 9.21 7.96 -17.76
CA ALA A 249 8.02 7.41 -17.15
C ALA A 249 7.47 6.20 -17.95
N LEU A 250 7.36 6.32 -19.27
CA LEU A 250 6.93 5.24 -20.15
C LEU A 250 7.85 4.03 -20.05
N SER A 251 9.17 4.23 -19.95
CA SER A 251 10.11 3.13 -19.79
C SER A 251 9.97 2.42 -18.44
N LEU A 252 9.59 3.14 -17.37
CA LEU A 252 9.27 2.53 -16.08
C LEU A 252 7.95 1.75 -16.12
N LEU A 253 6.95 2.26 -16.84
CA LEU A 253 5.66 1.57 -17.06
C LEU A 253 5.80 0.27 -17.88
N GLN A 254 6.93 0.05 -18.55
CA GLN A 254 7.24 -1.18 -19.29
C GLN A 254 7.90 -2.27 -18.43
N ILE A 255 8.10 -2.03 -17.13
CA ILE A 255 8.67 -3.05 -16.22
C ILE A 255 7.61 -4.11 -15.94
N ASN A 256 7.77 -5.28 -16.57
CA ASN A 256 6.80 -6.39 -16.56
C ASN A 256 6.47 -6.88 -15.15
N SER A 257 7.46 -6.98 -14.26
CA SER A 257 7.21 -7.42 -12.87
C SER A 257 6.28 -6.50 -12.06
N ILE A 258 6.04 -5.27 -12.52
CA ILE A 258 5.14 -4.30 -11.86
C ILE A 258 3.84 -4.14 -12.67
N PHE A 259 3.96 -3.95 -13.99
CA PHE A 259 2.84 -3.52 -14.84
C PHE A 259 2.46 -4.53 -15.93
N GLY A 260 3.09 -5.71 -15.98
CA GLY A 260 2.84 -6.68 -17.04
C GLY A 260 3.11 -6.09 -18.43
N THR A 261 2.14 -6.24 -19.34
CA THR A 261 2.17 -5.67 -20.69
C THR A 261 1.26 -4.43 -20.84
N LEU A 262 0.75 -3.88 -19.74
CA LEU A 262 -0.29 -2.83 -19.77
C LEU A 262 0.09 -1.59 -20.57
N ALA A 263 1.36 -1.18 -20.54
CA ALA A 263 1.82 -0.02 -21.31
C ALA A 263 1.72 -0.23 -22.83
N GLY A 264 1.73 -1.48 -23.33
CA GLY A 264 1.56 -1.82 -24.74
C GLY A 264 0.13 -2.16 -25.12
N ASP A 265 -0.60 -2.82 -24.22
CA ASP A 265 -1.88 -3.49 -24.55
C ASP A 265 -3.12 -2.77 -23.97
N ASN A 266 -2.95 -1.75 -23.11
CA ASN A 266 -4.05 -1.03 -22.48
C ASN A 266 -3.90 0.48 -22.65
N ALA A 267 -4.43 1.00 -23.76
CA ALA A 267 -4.33 2.41 -24.12
C ALA A 267 -5.01 3.35 -23.10
N ASP A 268 -6.14 2.93 -22.51
CA ASP A 268 -6.86 3.72 -21.51
C ASP A 268 -6.03 3.88 -20.22
N PHE A 269 -5.43 2.78 -19.73
CA PHE A 269 -4.52 2.79 -18.57
C PHE A 269 -3.35 3.75 -18.80
N LEU A 270 -2.68 3.62 -19.96
CA LEU A 270 -1.55 4.47 -20.28
C LEU A 270 -1.95 5.95 -20.38
N ASN A 271 -3.08 6.23 -21.05
CA ASN A 271 -3.57 7.59 -21.23
C ASN A 271 -3.98 8.23 -19.90
N ASP A 272 -4.66 7.51 -19.00
CA ASP A 272 -5.04 8.06 -17.68
C ASP A 272 -3.80 8.42 -16.85
N ILE A 273 -2.78 7.55 -16.84
CA ILE A 273 -1.52 7.82 -16.14
C ILE A 273 -0.77 8.98 -16.81
N GLN A 274 -0.73 9.04 -18.14
CA GLN A 274 -0.09 10.13 -18.87
C GLN A 274 -0.73 11.48 -18.56
N GLN A 275 -2.06 11.53 -18.51
CA GLN A 275 -2.79 12.75 -18.15
C GLN A 275 -2.46 13.20 -16.72
N ALA A 276 -2.41 12.28 -15.76
CA ALA A 276 -2.02 12.59 -14.39
C ALA A 276 -0.56 13.06 -14.29
N PHE A 277 0.36 12.33 -14.94
CA PHE A 277 1.79 12.66 -14.97
C PHE A 277 2.05 14.05 -15.57
N ASN A 278 1.47 14.34 -16.75
CA ASN A 278 1.63 15.64 -17.40
C ASN A 278 1.04 16.77 -16.56
N HIS A 279 -0.06 16.53 -15.85
CA HIS A 279 -0.64 17.55 -14.97
C HIS A 279 0.27 17.86 -13.78
N ILE A 280 0.95 16.85 -13.21
CA ILE A 280 1.95 17.05 -12.16
C ILE A 280 3.18 17.79 -12.72
N GLU A 281 3.68 17.45 -13.91
CA GLU A 281 4.79 18.18 -14.56
C GLU A 281 4.46 19.66 -14.78
N LEU A 282 3.25 19.97 -15.26
CA LEU A 282 2.87 21.32 -15.66
C LEU A 282 2.43 22.21 -14.50
N HIS A 283 1.78 21.63 -13.48
CA HIS A 283 1.11 22.38 -12.43
C HIS A 283 1.55 22.02 -11.00
N GLY A 284 2.38 20.99 -10.85
CA GLY A 284 2.79 20.46 -9.56
C GLY A 284 1.79 19.48 -8.95
N VAL A 285 2.27 18.69 -7.97
CA VAL A 285 1.45 17.67 -7.32
C VAL A 285 0.28 18.27 -6.55
N THR A 286 0.49 19.36 -5.81
CA THR A 286 -0.55 20.00 -4.99
C THR A 286 -1.74 20.45 -5.84
N ALA A 287 -1.52 21.12 -6.98
CA ALA A 287 -2.58 21.50 -7.90
C ALA A 287 -3.32 20.29 -8.49
N THR A 288 -2.60 19.18 -8.72
CA THR A 288 -3.19 17.93 -9.21
C THR A 288 -4.12 17.30 -8.16
N ILE A 289 -3.69 17.28 -6.89
CA ILE A 289 -4.51 16.81 -5.76
C ILE A 289 -5.75 17.70 -5.57
N HIS A 290 -5.60 19.02 -5.63
CA HIS A 290 -6.76 19.93 -5.59
C HIS A 290 -7.77 19.62 -6.69
N ARG A 291 -7.32 19.37 -7.92
CA ARG A 291 -8.20 19.02 -9.06
C ARG A 291 -8.95 17.70 -8.84
N LEU A 292 -8.35 16.73 -8.15
CA LEU A 292 -9.05 15.51 -7.76
C LEU A 292 -10.13 15.80 -6.72
N SER A 293 -9.79 16.60 -5.69
CA SER A 293 -10.71 16.95 -4.61
C SER A 293 -11.90 17.83 -5.05
N SER A 294 -11.73 18.67 -6.07
CA SER A 294 -12.76 19.59 -6.55
C SER A 294 -13.79 18.96 -7.50
N LYS A 295 -13.61 17.69 -7.86
CA LYS A 295 -14.50 16.94 -8.77
C LYS A 295 -15.27 15.82 -8.06
N GLY A 296 -15.22 15.79 -6.72
CA GLY A 296 -16.03 14.91 -5.86
C GLY A 296 -17.44 15.42 -5.69
#